data_AF-A0A348P5L3-F1
#
_entry.id   AF-A0A348P5L3-F1
#
_cell.length_a   1.000
_cell.length_b   1.000
_cell.length_c   1.000
_cell.angle_alpha   90.00
_cell.angle_beta   90.00
_cell.angle_gamma   90.00
#
_symmetry.space_group_name_H-M   'P 1'
#
loop_
_entity.id
_entity.type
_entity.pdbx_description
1 polymer ?
#
loop_
_entity_poly.entity_id
_entity_poly.type
_entity_poly.pdbx_seq_one_letter_code
_entity_poly.pdbx_strand_id
1 'polypeptide(L)'
;ACLAQLVNVIAPIMTENGGGVFEQTIFYPIMHMSNNARGSVLLSKLDCDKHDSKEFTDVPDMDCIATINDAEDEIVLFCVNRCQGEDYELNVKMLDADGFKLSEHIEMAGFKAQDGNNFVSAPVKPSQAAVNANSDSIHIKPFSWNVLRFKK
;
A
#
# COMPACT_ATOMS: atom_id res chain seq x y z
N ALA A 1 -11.02 11.80 -8.32
CA ALA A 1 -12.04 11.04 -7.58
C ALA A 1 -12.33 11.76 -6.25
N CYS A 2 -13.51 11.53 -5.65
CA CYS A 2 -13.86 12.06 -4.33
C CYS A 2 -14.22 10.87 -3.42
N LEU A 3 -13.54 10.72 -2.29
CA LEU A 3 -13.91 9.71 -1.29
C LEU A 3 -15.22 10.12 -0.61
N ALA A 4 -16.21 9.23 -0.64
CA ALA A 4 -17.50 9.44 0.00
C ALA A 4 -17.59 8.59 1.29
N GLN A 5 -17.54 9.16 2.50
CA GLN A 5 -17.34 10.58 2.86
C GLN A 5 -16.05 10.78 3.68
N LEU A 6 -15.80 11.99 4.18
CA LEU A 6 -14.53 12.35 4.84
C LEU A 6 -14.56 12.20 6.37
N VAL A 7 -15.69 12.48 7.04
CA VAL A 7 -15.82 12.43 8.51
C VAL A 7 -17.11 11.73 8.94
N ASN A 8 -17.02 10.78 9.87
CA ASN A 8 -18.08 9.96 10.49
C ASN A 8 -18.91 9.07 9.55
N VAL A 9 -19.48 9.60 8.47
CA VAL A 9 -20.36 8.84 7.57
C VAL A 9 -19.51 8.06 6.58
N ILE A 10 -19.39 6.75 6.76
CA ILE A 10 -18.56 5.84 5.92
C ILE A 10 -17.18 6.46 5.60
N ALA A 11 -16.52 6.94 6.65
CA ALA A 11 -15.43 7.89 6.56
C ALA A 11 -14.08 7.32 7.04
N PRO A 12 -12.96 7.87 6.57
CA PRO A 12 -11.63 7.55 7.10
C PRO A 12 -11.35 8.21 8.47
N ILE A 13 -12.06 9.28 8.82
CA ILE A 13 -11.87 10.01 10.08
C ILE A 13 -13.15 9.90 10.92
N MET A 14 -13.01 9.52 12.19
CA MET A 14 -14.12 9.39 13.13
C MET A 14 -13.95 10.35 14.30
N THR A 15 -15.04 10.94 14.75
CA THR A 15 -15.09 11.86 15.90
C THR A 15 -16.24 11.50 16.83
N GLU A 16 -16.12 11.78 18.12
CA GLU A 16 -17.22 11.61 19.09
C GLU A 16 -17.56 12.91 19.83
N ASN A 17 -18.82 13.03 20.28
CA ASN A 17 -19.27 14.16 21.08
C ASN A 17 -18.50 14.23 22.40
N GLY A 18 -18.07 15.43 22.79
CA GLY A 18 -17.28 15.61 24.01
C GLY A 18 -15.76 15.48 23.81
N GLY A 19 -15.31 15.20 22.59
CA GLY A 19 -13.91 15.16 22.22
C GLY A 19 -13.41 13.73 22.00
N GLY A 20 -12.60 13.56 20.96
CA GLY A 20 -12.12 12.25 20.51
C GLY A 20 -12.06 12.23 18.99
N VAL A 21 -10.93 11.76 18.46
CA VAL A 21 -10.71 11.56 17.03
C VAL A 21 -9.86 10.32 16.85
N PHE A 22 -10.18 9.49 15.85
CA PHE A 22 -9.28 8.42 15.42
C PHE A 22 -9.36 8.20 13.91
N GLU A 23 -8.28 7.67 13.37
CA GLU A 23 -8.15 7.26 11.98
C GLU A 23 -8.64 5.82 11.79
N GLN A 24 -9.64 5.63 10.93
CA GLN A 24 -10.07 4.31 10.49
C GLN A 24 -8.98 3.64 9.64
N THR A 25 -9.05 2.33 9.49
CA THR A 25 -8.06 1.55 8.73
C THR A 25 -7.88 2.06 7.29
N ILE A 26 -8.98 2.49 6.66
CA ILE A 26 -8.99 3.05 5.30
C ILE A 26 -8.31 4.42 5.19
N PHE A 27 -8.07 5.13 6.29
CA PHE A 27 -7.38 6.42 6.28
C PHE A 27 -5.97 6.29 5.71
N TYR A 28 -5.24 5.26 6.12
CA TYR A 28 -3.81 5.16 5.82
C TYR A 28 -3.54 4.97 4.32
N PRO A 29 -4.16 4.02 3.58
CA PRO A 29 -3.93 3.91 2.14
C PRO A 29 -4.26 5.20 1.38
N ILE A 30 -5.31 5.91 1.79
CA ILE A 30 -5.69 7.21 1.19
C ILE A 30 -4.64 8.27 1.49
N MET A 31 -4.17 8.37 2.72
CA MET A 31 -3.10 9.27 3.12
C MET A 31 -1.81 8.99 2.32
N HIS A 32 -1.42 7.72 2.19
CA HIS A 32 -0.24 7.31 1.43
C HIS A 32 -0.34 7.70 -0.04
N MET A 33 -1.45 7.35 -0.71
CA MET A 33 -1.63 7.74 -2.12
C MET A 33 -1.72 9.26 -2.29
N SER A 34 -2.49 9.94 -1.44
CA SER A 34 -2.64 11.40 -1.51
C SER A 34 -1.32 12.13 -1.33
N ASN A 35 -0.43 11.66 -0.47
CA ASN A 35 0.85 12.33 -0.20
C ASN A 35 1.94 11.94 -1.19
N ASN A 36 2.02 10.66 -1.58
CA ASN A 36 3.18 10.10 -2.28
C ASN A 36 2.94 9.83 -3.78
N ALA A 37 1.69 9.73 -4.25
CA ALA A 37 1.40 9.50 -5.67
C ALA A 37 1.47 10.80 -6.47
N ARG A 38 2.69 11.36 -6.59
CA ARG A 38 2.96 12.62 -7.30
C ARG A 38 3.55 12.37 -8.69
N GLY A 39 3.37 13.35 -9.57
CA GLY A 39 3.89 13.30 -10.93
C GLY A 39 3.03 12.44 -11.87
N SER A 40 3.69 11.57 -12.65
CA SER A 40 3.06 10.77 -13.70
C SER A 40 2.87 9.33 -13.26
N VAL A 41 1.74 8.72 -13.62
CA VAL A 41 1.53 7.28 -13.44
C VAL A 41 2.31 6.52 -14.52
N LEU A 42 3.02 5.48 -14.11
CA LEU A 42 3.72 4.56 -14.99
C LEU A 42 2.82 3.38 -15.37
N LEU A 43 2.96 2.89 -16.59
CA LEU A 43 2.36 1.62 -16.99
C LEU A 43 3.13 0.47 -16.33
N SER A 44 2.63 -0.01 -15.20
CA SER A 44 3.18 -1.15 -14.48
C SER A 44 2.68 -2.45 -15.09
N LYS A 45 3.60 -3.27 -15.63
CA LYS A 45 3.31 -4.65 -16.02
C LYS A 45 3.62 -5.56 -14.84
N LEU A 46 2.63 -6.32 -14.41
CA LEU A 46 2.73 -7.26 -13.30
C LEU A 46 2.53 -8.69 -13.81
N ASP A 47 3.40 -9.58 -13.38
CA ASP A 47 3.27 -11.03 -13.53
C ASP A 47 3.25 -11.62 -12.12
N CYS A 48 2.18 -12.32 -11.77
CA CYS A 48 1.99 -12.91 -10.46
C CYS A 48 1.02 -14.08 -10.56
N ASP A 49 1.00 -14.89 -9.51
CA ASP A 49 0.00 -15.95 -9.37
C ASP A 49 -1.42 -15.36 -9.28
N LYS A 50 -2.39 -16.25 -9.45
CA LYS A 50 -3.80 -15.91 -9.52
C LYS A 50 -4.63 -16.91 -8.75
N HIS A 51 -5.76 -16.46 -8.24
CA HIS A 51 -6.74 -17.31 -7.59
C HIS A 51 -8.15 -17.10 -8.16
N ASP A 52 -8.99 -18.12 -7.99
CA ASP A 52 -10.41 -18.02 -8.21
C ASP A 52 -11.12 -17.59 -6.93
N SER A 53 -12.12 -16.73 -7.09
CA SER A 53 -13.08 -16.37 -6.06
C SER A 53 -14.46 -16.89 -6.43
N LYS A 54 -15.45 -16.70 -5.56
CA LYS A 54 -16.83 -17.12 -5.83
C LYS A 54 -17.41 -16.49 -7.11
N GLU A 55 -17.01 -15.26 -7.45
CA GLU A 55 -17.60 -14.46 -8.53
C GLU A 55 -16.65 -14.21 -9.72
N PHE A 56 -15.35 -14.41 -9.52
CA PHE A 56 -14.31 -14.09 -10.51
C PHE A 56 -13.27 -15.21 -10.58
N THR A 57 -12.82 -15.54 -11.79
CA THR A 57 -11.69 -16.46 -12.03
C THR A 57 -10.44 -15.68 -12.40
N ASP A 58 -9.26 -16.28 -12.22
CA ASP A 58 -7.96 -15.70 -12.61
C ASP A 58 -7.70 -14.30 -12.00
N VAL A 59 -8.12 -14.06 -10.76
CA VAL A 59 -7.86 -12.79 -10.05
C VAL A 59 -6.38 -12.73 -9.68
N PRO A 60 -5.62 -11.69 -10.11
CA PRO A 60 -4.23 -11.52 -9.69
C PRO A 60 -4.12 -11.38 -8.18
N ASP A 61 -3.21 -12.14 -7.58
CA ASP A 61 -2.94 -12.08 -6.14
C ASP A 61 -2.35 -10.74 -5.74
N MET A 62 -1.53 -10.18 -6.61
CA MET A 62 -0.91 -8.87 -6.44
C MET A 62 -1.58 -7.83 -7.34
N ASP A 63 -1.61 -6.58 -6.86
CA ASP A 63 -1.94 -5.41 -7.69
C ASP A 63 -1.00 -4.29 -7.36
N CYS A 64 -0.38 -3.71 -8.38
CA CYS A 64 0.72 -2.78 -8.22
C CYS A 64 0.63 -1.65 -9.25
N ILE A 65 0.88 -0.42 -8.79
CA ILE A 65 0.94 0.76 -9.65
C ILE A 65 2.06 1.68 -9.18
N ALA A 66 2.82 2.22 -10.13
CA ALA A 66 3.90 3.15 -9.84
C ALA A 66 3.60 4.58 -10.32
N THR A 67 4.12 5.56 -9.58
CA THR A 67 4.22 6.95 -10.02
C THR A 67 5.67 7.39 -10.05
N ILE A 68 6.02 8.27 -10.97
CA ILE A 68 7.33 8.94 -11.05
C ILE A 68 7.16 10.44 -10.86
N ASN A 69 7.97 11.01 -9.98
CA ASN A 69 8.10 12.43 -9.76
C ASN A 69 9.52 12.88 -10.14
N ASP A 70 9.69 13.34 -11.39
CA ASP A 70 10.98 13.75 -11.94
C ASP A 70 11.62 14.93 -11.16
N ALA A 71 10.80 15.79 -10.55
CA ALA A 71 11.30 16.95 -9.81
C ALA A 71 11.96 16.56 -8.47
N GLU A 72 11.61 15.39 -7.93
CA GLU A 72 12.13 14.88 -6.65
C GLU A 72 13.02 13.64 -6.83
N ASP A 73 13.28 13.23 -8.08
CA ASP A 73 13.95 11.96 -8.40
C ASP A 73 13.40 10.80 -7.56
N GLU A 74 12.06 10.68 -7.53
CA GLU A 74 11.34 9.68 -6.73
C GLU A 74 10.41 8.82 -7.59
N ILE A 75 10.47 7.51 -7.39
CA ILE A 75 9.46 6.55 -7.86
C ILE A 75 8.77 5.96 -6.64
N VAL A 76 7.43 5.94 -6.65
CA VAL A 76 6.65 5.30 -5.59
C VAL A 76 5.82 4.19 -6.20
N LEU A 77 6.01 2.98 -5.71
CA LEU A 77 5.25 1.79 -6.07
C LEU A 77 4.30 1.46 -4.93
N PHE A 78 3.00 1.48 -5.24
CA PHE A 78 1.94 1.04 -4.34
C PHE A 78 1.56 -0.39 -4.71
N CYS A 79 1.51 -1.30 -3.74
CA CYS A 79 1.16 -2.68 -3.99
C CYS A 79 0.23 -3.27 -2.92
N VAL A 80 -0.71 -4.09 -3.35
CA VAL A 80 -1.56 -4.91 -2.47
C VAL A 80 -1.26 -6.39 -2.71
N ASN A 81 -1.07 -7.15 -1.63
CA ASN A 81 -1.18 -8.60 -1.66
C ASN A 81 -2.59 -8.99 -1.19
N ARG A 82 -3.39 -9.57 -2.08
CA ARG A 82 -4.76 -10.04 -1.81
C ARG A 82 -4.80 -11.43 -1.20
N CYS A 83 -3.72 -12.22 -1.34
CA CYS A 83 -3.65 -13.56 -0.80
C CYS A 83 -3.57 -13.51 0.72
N GLN A 84 -4.39 -14.33 1.39
CA GLN A 84 -4.44 -14.35 2.86
C GLN A 84 -3.40 -15.27 3.49
N GLY A 85 -2.87 -16.23 2.72
CA GLY A 85 -2.02 -17.30 3.24
C GLY A 85 -0.58 -17.27 2.74
N GLU A 86 -0.28 -16.51 1.69
CA GLU A 86 1.01 -16.59 1.00
C GLU A 86 1.70 -15.22 0.94
N ASP A 87 2.99 -15.25 1.26
CA ASP A 87 3.92 -14.16 1.05
C ASP A 87 4.39 -14.15 -0.42
N TYR A 88 4.81 -12.99 -0.92
CA TYR A 88 5.42 -12.85 -2.24
C TYR A 88 6.81 -12.20 -2.16
N GLU A 89 7.71 -12.63 -3.05
CA GLU A 89 8.99 -11.95 -3.31
C GLU A 89 8.85 -11.09 -4.57
N LEU A 90 8.65 -9.78 -4.39
CA LEU A 90 8.45 -8.84 -5.48
C LEU A 90 9.78 -8.39 -6.07
N ASN A 91 9.98 -8.66 -7.36
CA ASN A 91 11.14 -8.23 -8.12
C ASN A 91 10.76 -7.04 -9.02
N VAL A 92 11.36 -5.88 -8.79
CA VAL A 92 11.03 -4.64 -9.53
C VAL A 92 12.07 -4.38 -10.61
N LYS A 93 11.68 -4.50 -11.88
CA LYS A 93 12.52 -4.17 -13.03
C LYS A 93 12.23 -2.76 -13.52
N MET A 94 13.17 -1.86 -13.31
CA MET A 94 13.08 -0.46 -13.73
C MET A 94 13.71 -0.29 -15.11
N LEU A 95 12.89 -0.35 -16.17
CA LEU A 95 13.36 -0.09 -17.53
C LEU A 95 13.51 1.42 -17.71
N ASP A 96 14.67 1.86 -18.22
CA ASP A 96 15.00 3.28 -18.47
C ASP A 96 14.95 4.20 -17.24
N ALA A 97 14.98 3.63 -16.03
CA ALA A 97 15.00 4.34 -14.76
C ALA A 97 16.15 3.83 -13.86
N ASP A 98 17.36 3.88 -14.41
CA ASP A 98 18.58 3.47 -13.70
C ASP A 98 18.90 4.38 -12.52
N GLY A 99 19.55 3.80 -11.50
CA GLY A 99 20.06 4.52 -10.33
C GLY A 99 19.08 4.64 -9.16
N PHE A 100 17.79 4.39 -9.37
CA PHE A 100 16.81 4.34 -8.30
C PHE A 100 17.03 3.13 -7.38
N LYS A 101 17.03 3.37 -6.06
CA LYS A 101 17.16 2.33 -5.03
C LYS A 101 16.03 2.43 -4.02
N LEU A 102 15.60 1.27 -3.51
CA LEU A 102 14.61 1.23 -2.44
C LEU A 102 15.15 1.96 -1.21
N SER A 103 14.41 2.97 -0.78
CA SER A 103 14.77 3.86 0.33
C SER A 103 13.83 3.69 1.53
N GLU A 104 12.57 3.34 1.28
CA GLU A 104 11.55 3.16 2.31
C GLU A 104 10.55 2.09 1.86
N HIS A 105 10.16 1.22 2.79
CA HIS A 105 9.08 0.26 2.60
C HIS A 105 8.13 0.39 3.79
N ILE A 106 6.96 0.99 3.53
CA ILE A 106 5.86 1.06 4.48
C ILE A 106 4.91 -0.08 4.19
N GLU A 107 4.52 -0.84 5.21
CA GLU A 107 3.53 -1.90 5.11
C GLU A 107 2.41 -1.71 6.12
N MET A 108 1.20 -2.12 5.77
CA MET A 108 0.10 -2.37 6.71
C MET A 108 -0.26 -3.85 6.56
N ALA A 109 0.30 -4.68 7.45
CA ALA A 109 0.30 -6.14 7.35
C ALA A 109 0.26 -6.79 8.75
N GLY A 110 -0.06 -8.09 8.81
CA GLY A 110 -0.09 -8.85 10.07
C GLY A 110 -1.36 -8.67 10.90
N PHE A 111 -2.40 -8.07 10.30
CA PHE A 111 -3.74 -7.91 10.89
C PHE A 111 -4.72 -8.90 10.27
N LYS A 112 -5.77 -9.26 11.01
CA LYS A 112 -6.87 -10.06 10.47
C LYS A 112 -7.83 -9.17 9.68
N ALA A 113 -8.56 -9.75 8.74
CA ALA A 113 -9.52 -9.02 7.90
C ALA A 113 -10.61 -8.27 8.69
N GLN A 114 -10.95 -8.77 9.88
CA GLN A 114 -11.94 -8.17 10.78
C GLN A 114 -11.35 -7.18 11.80
N ASP A 115 -10.04 -7.00 11.86
CA ASP A 115 -9.42 -6.08 12.79
C ASP A 115 -9.71 -4.63 12.36
N GLY A 116 -9.93 -3.75 13.34
CA GLY A 116 -10.28 -2.36 13.09
C GLY A 116 -9.88 -1.44 14.23
N ASN A 117 -9.98 -0.13 13.97
CA ASN A 117 -9.69 0.91 14.95
C ASN A 117 -10.99 1.46 15.55
N ASN A 118 -10.92 1.94 16.79
CA ASN A 118 -12.01 2.61 17.49
C ASN A 118 -11.44 3.62 18.51
N PHE A 119 -12.33 4.32 19.23
CA PHE A 119 -11.93 5.33 20.23
C PHE A 119 -11.14 4.77 21.43
N VAL A 120 -11.16 3.44 21.66
CA VAL A 120 -10.43 2.78 22.77
C VAL A 120 -9.08 2.23 22.29
N SER A 121 -9.01 1.69 21.08
CA SER A 121 -7.80 1.06 20.54
C SER A 121 -7.73 1.19 19.02
N ALA A 122 -6.56 1.60 18.51
CA ALA A 122 -6.27 1.74 17.09
C ALA A 122 -5.01 0.95 16.69
N PRO A 123 -5.07 -0.41 16.70
CA PRO A 123 -3.90 -1.24 16.45
C PRO A 123 -3.57 -1.36 14.95
N VAL A 124 -4.56 -1.24 14.06
CA VAL A 124 -4.38 -1.40 12.62
C VAL A 124 -3.86 -0.09 12.04
N LYS A 125 -2.54 -0.06 11.86
CA LYS A 125 -1.82 1.08 11.32
C LYS A 125 -0.56 0.60 10.58
N PRO A 126 -0.01 1.42 9.67
CA PRO A 126 1.21 1.07 8.97
C PRO A 126 2.42 1.00 9.90
N SER A 127 3.41 0.22 9.48
CA SER A 127 4.75 0.11 10.07
C SER A 127 5.82 0.17 8.99
N GLN A 128 7.05 0.43 9.41
CA GLN A 128 8.21 0.35 8.52
C GLN A 128 8.67 -1.11 8.42
N ALA A 129 8.73 -1.63 7.20
CA ALA A 129 9.35 -2.90 6.91
C ALA A 129 10.87 -2.73 6.72
N ALA A 130 11.60 -3.82 6.88
CA ALA A 130 13.05 -3.80 6.69
C ALA A 130 13.40 -3.62 5.20
N VAL A 131 14.17 -2.59 4.89
CA VAL A 131 14.75 -2.38 3.56
C VAL A 131 16.11 -3.08 3.50
N ASN A 132 16.24 -4.08 2.63
CA ASN A 132 17.54 -4.68 2.33
C ASN A 132 18.06 -4.13 1.00
N ALA A 133 18.96 -3.15 1.07
CA ALA A 133 19.53 -2.50 -0.10
C ALA A 133 20.38 -3.43 -1.01
N ASN A 134 20.72 -4.63 -0.54
CA ASN A 134 21.48 -5.63 -1.28
C ASN A 134 20.60 -6.77 -1.83
N SER A 135 19.28 -6.71 -1.60
CA SER A 135 18.33 -7.69 -2.13
C SER A 135 17.71 -7.18 -3.42
N ASP A 136 17.67 -8.02 -4.44
CA ASP A 136 16.95 -7.75 -5.68
C ASP A 136 15.43 -7.98 -5.54
N SER A 137 15.01 -8.62 -4.44
CA SER A 137 13.61 -8.88 -4.13
C SER A 137 13.15 -8.17 -2.85
N ILE A 138 11.86 -7.82 -2.84
CA ILE A 138 11.17 -7.16 -1.74
C ILE A 138 10.10 -8.11 -1.22
N HIS A 139 10.22 -8.51 0.04
CA HIS A 139 9.27 -9.41 0.68
C HIS A 139 7.94 -8.68 0.95
N ILE A 140 6.84 -9.25 0.45
CA ILE A 140 5.49 -8.72 0.60
C ILE A 140 4.64 -9.72 1.39
N LYS A 141 4.25 -9.33 2.61
CA LYS A 141 3.45 -10.15 3.53
C LYS A 141 2.04 -10.46 2.99
N PRO A 142 1.34 -11.46 3.54
CA PRO A 142 0.00 -11.81 3.10
C PRO A 142 -0.96 -10.69 3.51
N PHE A 143 -2.02 -10.52 2.73
CA PHE A 143 -3.15 -9.63 3.05
C PHE A 143 -2.69 -8.22 3.48
N SER A 144 -1.85 -7.61 2.64
CA SER A 144 -1.09 -6.42 3.01
C SER A 144 -1.24 -5.28 2.00
N TRP A 145 -1.12 -4.05 2.51
CA TRP A 145 -0.91 -2.83 1.73
C TRP A 145 0.54 -2.37 1.86
N ASN A 146 1.18 -2.00 0.75
CA ASN A 146 2.60 -1.68 0.69
C ASN A 146 2.84 -0.39 -0.09
N VAL A 147 3.76 0.42 0.41
CA VAL A 147 4.26 1.64 -0.24
C VAL A 147 5.78 1.53 -0.28
N LEU A 148 6.32 1.37 -1.48
CA LEU A 148 7.74 1.20 -1.74
C LEU A 148 8.25 2.46 -2.42
N ARG A 149 9.17 3.18 -1.78
CA ARG A 149 9.72 4.43 -2.30
C ARG A 149 11.15 4.25 -2.74
N PHE A 150 11.41 4.60 -3.98
CA PHE A 150 12.70 4.51 -4.61
C PHE A 150 13.24 5.90 -4.90
N LYS A 151 14.51 6.12 -4.60
CA LYS A 151 15.20 7.40 -4.82
C LYS A 151 16.54 7.17 -5.52
N LYS A 152 16.96 8.13 -6.32
CA LYS A 152 18.33 8.19 -6.86
C LYS A 152 19.34 8.68 -5.83
#